data_AF-A0A959Y7Y8-F1
#
_entry.id   AF-A0A959Y7Y8-F1
#
_cell.length_a   1.000
_cell.length_b   1.000
_cell.length_c   1.000
_cell.angle_alpha   90.00
_cell.angle_beta   90.00
_cell.angle_gamma   90.00
#
_symmetry.space_group_name_H-M   'P 1'
#
loop_
_entity.id
_entity.type
_entity.pdbx_description
1 polymer ?
#
loop_
_entity_poly.entity_id
_entity_poly.type
_entity_poly.pdbx_seq_one_letter_code
_entity_poly.pdbx_strand_id
1 'polypeptide(L)'
;GGRPDMPAEGYTWKTTPELNQTIRDLHGKEPLPDVRKRFEASYRRVRKLIESHTDEELFEKKRYRWTGSTSLGAYLVSATSSHYDWALKLIRKAMR
;
A
#
# COMPACT_ATOMS: atom_id res chain seq x y z
N GLY A 1 6.99 -8.31 -16.14
CA GLY A 1 6.97 -7.28 -15.10
C GLY A 1 8.37 -6.72 -14.93
N GLY A 2 8.52 -5.40 -15.02
CA GLY A 2 9.81 -4.72 -14.80
C GLY A 2 10.25 -4.78 -13.33
N ARG A 3 11.29 -4.01 -13.01
CA ARG A 3 11.76 -3.78 -11.64
C ARG A 3 11.37 -2.35 -11.25
N PRO A 4 10.28 -2.14 -10.51
CA PRO A 4 9.90 -0.81 -10.05
C PRO A 4 10.88 -0.32 -8.99
N ASP A 5 11.03 0.99 -8.89
CA ASP A 5 11.66 1.62 -7.75
C ASP A 5 10.74 1.49 -6.54
N MET A 6 11.27 0.94 -5.45
CA MET A 6 10.53 0.68 -4.22
C MET A 6 11.30 1.26 -3.03
N PRO A 7 10.63 2.03 -2.14
CA PRO A 7 9.18 2.26 -2.07
C PRO A 7 8.61 3.29 -3.06
N ALA A 8 9.45 4.16 -3.62
CA ALA A 8 9.06 5.17 -4.61
C ALA A 8 10.31 5.60 -5.40
N GLU A 9 10.10 6.24 -6.55
CA GLU A 9 11.19 6.82 -7.36
C GLU A 9 12.02 7.81 -6.52
N GLY A 10 13.35 7.63 -6.52
CA GLY A 10 14.27 8.45 -5.73
C GLY A 10 14.35 8.11 -4.23
N TYR A 11 13.59 7.13 -3.74
CA TYR A 11 13.62 6.70 -2.33
C TYR A 11 14.06 5.24 -2.19
N THR A 12 14.71 4.95 -1.06
CA THR A 12 15.03 3.59 -0.62
C THR A 12 14.27 3.26 0.66
N TRP A 13 14.24 2.00 1.06
CA TRP A 13 13.68 1.61 2.36
C TRP A 13 14.35 2.30 3.55
N LYS A 14 15.63 2.70 3.42
CA LYS A 14 16.34 3.48 4.45
C LYS A 14 15.80 4.90 4.57
N THR A 15 15.29 5.46 3.47
CA THR A 15 14.76 6.84 3.41
C THR A 15 13.22 6.86 3.48
N THR A 16 12.62 5.81 4.07
CA THR A 16 11.17 5.74 4.29
C THR A 16 10.66 6.85 5.22
N PRO A 17 11.38 7.27 6.28
CA PRO A 17 10.95 8.39 7.11
C PRO A 17 10.75 9.69 6.32
N GLU A 18 11.68 10.00 5.41
CA GLU A 18 11.63 11.18 4.55
C GLU A 18 10.48 11.10 3.53
N LEU A 19 10.27 9.91 2.96
CA LEU A 19 9.11 9.65 2.10
C LEU A 19 7.80 9.87 2.86
N ASN A 20 7.69 9.37 4.09
CA ASN A 20 6.50 9.54 4.92
C ASN A 20 6.24 11.01 5.25
N GLN A 21 7.28 11.80 5.51
CA GLN A 21 7.15 13.24 5.73
C GLN A 21 6.66 13.94 4.46
N THR A 22 7.25 13.61 3.31
CA THR A 22 6.84 14.14 2.00
C THR A 22 5.36 13.87 1.72
N ILE A 23 4.90 12.64 1.94
CA ILE A 23 3.48 12.26 1.76
C ILE A 23 2.57 13.07 2.69
N ARG A 24 2.98 13.28 3.95
CA ARG A 24 2.21 14.10 4.90
C ARG A 24 2.13 15.56 4.49
N ASP A 25 3.24 16.13 4.00
CA ASP A 25 3.26 17.54 3.60
C ASP A 25 2.40 17.78 2.35
N LEU A 26 2.40 16.82 1.43
CA LEU A 26 1.58 16.86 0.21
C LEU A 26 0.07 16.73 0.50
N HIS A 27 -0.31 15.79 1.36
CA HIS A 27 -1.71 15.38 1.51
C HIS A 27 -2.35 15.73 2.87
N GLY A 28 -1.57 16.18 3.86
CA GLY A 28 -2.02 16.34 5.24
C GLY A 28 -3.07 17.45 5.47
N LYS A 29 -3.26 18.33 4.49
CA LYS A 29 -4.28 19.40 4.51
C LYS A 29 -5.47 19.13 3.60
N GLU A 30 -5.50 17.98 2.92
CA GLU A 30 -6.59 17.66 2.00
C GLU A 30 -7.92 17.46 2.77
N PRO A 31 -9.05 17.95 2.25
CA PRO A 31 -10.34 17.74 2.89
C PRO A 31 -10.69 16.25 3.03
N LEU A 32 -11.20 15.87 4.20
CA LEU A 32 -11.59 14.49 4.49
C LEU A 32 -12.55 13.88 3.45
N PRO A 33 -13.56 14.58 2.92
CA PRO A 33 -14.42 14.03 1.86
C PRO A 33 -13.64 13.59 0.61
N ASP A 34 -12.64 14.37 0.21
CA ASP A 34 -11.82 14.10 -0.97
C ASP A 34 -10.87 12.92 -0.73
N VAL A 35 -10.24 12.89 0.43
CA VAL A 35 -9.37 11.77 0.86
C VAL A 35 -10.19 10.47 0.88
N ARG A 36 -11.40 10.50 1.44
CA ARG A 36 -12.30 9.34 1.50
C ARG A 36 -12.70 8.85 0.10
N LYS A 37 -13.01 9.78 -0.82
CA LYS A 37 -13.35 9.44 -2.22
C LYS A 37 -12.17 8.77 -2.93
N ARG A 38 -10.95 9.30 -2.78
CA ARG A 38 -9.73 8.70 -3.36
C ARG A 38 -9.42 7.34 -2.74
N PHE A 39 -9.56 7.21 -1.43
CA PHE A 39 -9.38 5.95 -0.72
C PHE A 39 -10.33 4.87 -1.23
N GLU A 40 -11.64 5.15 -1.31
CA GLU A 40 -12.65 4.20 -1.80
C GLU A 40 -12.36 3.77 -3.24
N ALA A 41 -11.99 4.72 -4.11
CA ALA A 41 -11.61 4.41 -5.48
C ALA A 41 -10.36 3.51 -5.55
N SER A 42 -9.34 3.77 -4.71
CA SER A 42 -8.13 2.94 -4.63
C SER A 42 -8.43 1.54 -4.09
N TYR A 43 -9.22 1.46 -3.02
CA TYR A 43 -9.68 0.21 -2.42
C TYR A 43 -10.36 -0.69 -3.45
N ARG A 44 -11.31 -0.17 -4.23
CA ARG A 44 -11.99 -0.94 -5.28
C ARG A 44 -11.03 -1.45 -6.36
N ARG A 45 -10.05 -0.64 -6.78
CA ARG A 45 -9.03 -1.06 -7.75
C ARG A 45 -8.18 -2.21 -7.22
N VAL A 46 -7.71 -2.10 -5.97
CA VAL A 46 -6.89 -3.15 -5.34
C VAL A 46 -7.71 -4.42 -5.09
N ARG A 47 -8.97 -4.30 -4.66
CA ARG A 47 -9.89 -5.44 -4.52
C ARG A 47 -10.08 -6.18 -5.84
N LYS A 48 -10.40 -5.44 -6.91
CA LYS A 48 -10.54 -6.01 -8.26
C LYS A 48 -9.24 -6.68 -8.73
N LEU A 49 -8.08 -6.09 -8.42
CA LEU A 49 -6.78 -6.68 -8.73
C LEU A 49 -6.58 -8.00 -7.96
N ILE A 50 -6.91 -8.06 -6.67
CA ILE A 50 -6.82 -9.30 -5.89
C ILE A 50 -7.73 -10.38 -6.49
N GLU A 51 -8.98 -10.02 -6.79
CA GLU A 51 -10.01 -10.93 -7.31
C GLU A 51 -9.72 -11.43 -8.74
N SER A 52 -8.86 -10.73 -9.50
CA SER A 52 -8.48 -11.14 -10.85
C SER A 52 -7.32 -12.14 -10.92
N HIS A 53 -6.68 -12.44 -9.79
CA HIS A 53 -5.54 -13.37 -9.73
C HIS A 53 -5.97 -14.72 -9.14
N THR A 54 -5.33 -15.81 -9.57
CA THR A 54 -5.49 -17.12 -8.91
C THR A 54 -4.66 -17.20 -7.63
N ASP A 55 -4.92 -18.20 -6.80
CA ASP A 55 -4.13 -18.47 -5.60
C ASP A 55 -2.65 -18.72 -5.93
N GLU A 56 -2.34 -19.43 -7.00
CA GLU A 56 -0.96 -19.62 -7.46
C GLU A 56 -0.31 -18.27 -7.77
N GLU A 57 -1.03 -17.37 -8.46
CA GLU A 57 -0.48 -16.06 -8.78
C GLU A 57 -0.28 -15.16 -7.57
N LEU A 58 -1.12 -15.31 -6.55
CA LEU A 58 -1.02 -14.56 -5.31
C LEU A 58 0.05 -15.11 -4.38
N PHE A 59 0.22 -16.43 -4.30
CA PHE A 59 0.98 -17.06 -3.21
C PHE A 59 2.26 -17.77 -3.66
N GLU A 60 2.46 -18.02 -4.95
CA GLU A 60 3.75 -18.51 -5.46
C GLU A 60 4.85 -17.45 -5.24
N LYS A 61 5.92 -17.84 -4.53
CA LYS A 61 7.06 -16.97 -4.28
C LYS A 61 7.87 -16.76 -5.54
N LYS A 62 8.43 -15.56 -5.71
CA LYS A 62 9.30 -15.20 -6.84
C LYS A 62 8.66 -15.33 -8.22
N ARG A 63 7.34 -15.55 -8.32
CA ARG A 63 6.60 -15.59 -9.59
C ARG A 63 6.79 -14.30 -10.40
N TYR A 64 6.70 -13.16 -9.72
CA TYR A 64 6.96 -11.86 -10.32
C TYR A 64 8.35 -11.35 -9.91
N ARG A 65 9.20 -11.02 -10.90
CA ARG A 65 10.59 -10.61 -10.67
C ARG A 65 10.75 -9.49 -9.63
N TRP A 66 9.79 -8.56 -9.56
CA TRP A 66 9.83 -7.44 -8.64
C TRP A 66 9.49 -7.80 -7.19
N THR A 67 8.86 -8.95 -6.92
CA THR A 67 8.52 -9.35 -5.55
C THR A 67 9.71 -9.90 -4.77
N GLY A 68 10.91 -9.95 -5.37
CA GLY A 68 12.13 -10.40 -4.69
C GLY A 68 12.03 -11.86 -4.26
N SER A 69 12.13 -12.14 -2.96
CA SER A 69 12.02 -13.48 -2.38
C SER A 69 10.60 -13.87 -1.95
N THR A 70 9.62 -12.95 -2.06
CA THR A 70 8.25 -13.15 -1.57
C THR A 70 7.23 -13.30 -2.71
N SER A 71 5.95 -13.45 -2.35
CA SER A 71 4.81 -13.53 -3.27
C SER A 71 4.14 -12.18 -3.47
N LEU A 72 3.29 -12.06 -4.51
CA LEU A 72 2.45 -10.87 -4.74
C LEU A 72 1.52 -10.62 -3.55
N GLY A 73 0.93 -11.67 -3.01
CA GLY A 73 0.02 -11.63 -1.86
C GLY A 73 0.65 -10.98 -0.64
N ALA A 74 1.96 -11.18 -0.39
CA ALA A 74 2.64 -10.52 0.73
C ALA A 74 2.66 -8.98 0.60
N TYR A 75 2.87 -8.45 -0.60
CA TYR A 75 2.79 -7.02 -0.85
C TYR A 75 1.36 -6.50 -0.71
N LEU A 76 0.37 -7.25 -1.21
CA LEU A 76 -1.04 -6.87 -1.11
C LEU A 76 -1.53 -6.88 0.34
N VAL A 77 -1.18 -7.90 1.14
CA VAL A 77 -1.52 -7.96 2.57
C VAL A 77 -0.87 -6.81 3.33
N SER A 78 0.42 -6.54 3.05
CA SER A 78 1.11 -5.39 3.62
C SER A 78 0.33 -4.12 3.31
N ALA A 79 0.15 -3.76 2.03
CA ALA A 79 -0.48 -2.51 1.61
C ALA A 79 -1.99 -2.39 1.88
N THR A 80 -2.68 -3.46 2.29
CA THR A 80 -4.12 -3.46 2.55
C THR A 80 -4.45 -3.84 3.99
N SER A 81 -4.87 -5.07 4.27
CA SER A 81 -5.43 -5.51 5.55
C SER A 81 -4.54 -5.16 6.74
N SER A 82 -3.23 -5.33 6.62
CA SER A 82 -2.27 -4.98 7.68
C SER A 82 -2.22 -3.47 7.94
N HIS A 83 -2.09 -2.66 6.88
CA HIS A 83 -2.07 -1.20 7.01
C HIS A 83 -3.44 -0.64 7.44
N TYR A 84 -4.55 -1.22 7.01
CA TYR A 84 -5.89 -0.81 7.43
C TYR A 84 -6.11 -1.04 8.92
N ASP A 85 -5.70 -2.21 9.45
CA ASP A 85 -5.78 -2.50 10.88
C ASP A 85 -4.93 -1.53 11.70
N TRP A 86 -3.70 -1.26 11.27
CA TRP A 86 -2.82 -0.26 11.89
C TRP A 86 -3.44 1.15 11.87
N ALA A 87 -3.93 1.60 10.72
CA ALA A 87 -4.52 2.93 10.57
C ALA A 87 -5.77 3.09 11.46
N LEU A 88 -6.62 2.07 11.52
CA LEU A 88 -7.82 2.06 12.36
C LEU A 88 -7.46 2.16 13.86
N LYS A 89 -6.40 1.49 14.31
CA LYS A 89 -5.89 1.61 15.68
C LYS A 89 -5.43 3.04 15.98
N LEU A 90 -4.73 3.69 15.05
CA LEU A 90 -4.29 5.08 15.21
C LEU A 90 -5.46 6.06 15.26
N ILE A 91 -6.44 5.92 14.35
CA ILE A 91 -7.64 6.76 14.33
C ILE A 91 -8.40 6.63 15.66
N ARG A 92 -8.65 5.39 16.12
CA ARG A 92 -9.31 5.15 17.41
C ARG A 92 -8.55 5.76 18.58
N LYS A 93 -7.21 5.73 18.56
CA LYS A 93 -6.39 6.34 19.59
C LYS A 93 -6.49 7.87 19.58
N ALA A 94 -6.57 8.49 18.40
CA ALA A 94 -6.67 9.93 18.24
C ALA A 94 -8.08 10.49 18.55
N MET A 95 -9.11 9.64 18.49
CA MET A 95 -10.48 10.00 18.85
C MET A 95 -10.81 9.83 20.34
N ARG A 96 -9.86 9.33 21.14
CA ARG A 96 -9.96 9.27 22.60
C ARG A 96 -9.45 10.58 23.19
#